data_AF-A0A0Q9M7W7-F1
#
_entry.id   AF-A0A0Q9M7W7-F1
#
_cell.length_a   1.000
_cell.length_b   1.000
_cell.length_c   1.000
_cell.angle_alpha   90.00
_cell.angle_beta   90.00
_cell.angle_gamma   90.00
#
_symmetry.space_group_name_H-M   'P 1'
#
loop_
_entity.id
_entity.type
_entity.pdbx_description
1 polymer ?
#
loop_
_entity_poly.entity_id
_entity_poly.type
_entity_poly.pdbx_seq_one_letter_code
_entity_poly.pdbx_strand_id
1 'polypeptide(L)'
;MSSAQLTTKQIMILLCFTVFGTIFFTLPRTIMQASGHSGWVSILIGSLMVIPLLWLMTQIGSSMQEMSIIAYCLSLFGPFFGRVFGLFILVPLVFLSGISIRLVGELFVTLILPETPLEIIAIMLIVLRYYLAKGGMASIARWGEVVMPGVVVLIIIMFGLSFQKVSMERILPLLNASFMDVIKGSLAICSVFSEISVLLFIYPQIKNKSHMFKKLIWSVIIIMFLFEVIFLVTIGTFGSAYTQRLMFPVVELIKDIAIFDFIEHLESIFLALWVFINVSKGALSFYACCIGTRDLFGTKDYKELMLPISVIMFYISLLPDNIYVSIVSFEIAKGVTFCWYSLILLVIVWIAGKLKARRTANEQNT
;
A
#
# COMPACT_ATOMS: atom_id res chain seq x y z
N MET A 1 0.74 -15.11 24.53
CA MET A 1 1.42 -13.85 24.16
C MET A 1 0.43 -12.72 24.36
N SER A 2 0.74 -11.71 25.19
CA SER A 2 -0.08 -10.50 25.34
C SER A 2 -0.29 -9.88 23.95
N SER A 3 -1.46 -10.09 23.35
CA SER A 3 -1.83 -9.54 22.05
C SER A 3 -1.93 -8.02 22.22
N ALA A 4 -0.85 -7.33 21.90
CA ALA A 4 -0.86 -5.88 21.93
C ALA A 4 -1.94 -5.39 20.97
N GLN A 5 -3.01 -4.83 21.53
CA GLN A 5 -4.21 -4.53 20.78
C GLN A 5 -4.02 -3.20 20.05
N LEU A 6 -4.21 -3.20 18.73
CA LEU A 6 -4.06 -2.02 17.88
C LEU A 6 -5.20 -1.04 18.10
N THR A 7 -4.84 0.24 18.26
CA THR A 7 -5.82 1.33 18.32
C THR A 7 -6.33 1.68 16.92
N THR A 8 -7.49 2.32 16.85
CA THR A 8 -8.03 2.81 15.57
C THR A 8 -7.08 3.79 14.88
N LYS A 9 -6.46 4.71 15.64
CA LYS A 9 -5.50 5.68 15.11
C LYS A 9 -4.31 4.98 14.44
N GLN A 10 -3.75 3.97 15.10
CA GLN A 10 -2.63 3.18 14.57
C GLN A 10 -3.00 2.49 13.25
N ILE A 11 -4.20 1.93 13.16
CA ILE A 11 -4.68 1.29 11.94
C ILE A 11 -4.80 2.32 10.80
N MET A 12 -5.42 3.47 11.06
CA MET A 12 -5.56 4.52 10.05
C MET A 12 -4.20 5.00 9.53
N ILE A 13 -3.23 5.20 10.43
CA ILE A 13 -1.86 5.60 10.05
C ILE A 13 -1.21 4.55 9.14
N LEU A 14 -1.29 3.27 9.51
CA LEU A 14 -0.71 2.20 8.72
C LEU A 14 -1.39 2.05 7.35
N LEU A 15 -2.69 2.28 7.26
CA LEU A 15 -3.42 2.29 5.99
C LEU A 15 -2.98 3.45 5.10
N CYS A 16 -2.87 4.65 5.67
CA CYS A 16 -2.30 5.80 4.96
C CYS A 16 -0.91 5.46 4.45
N PHE A 17 -0.03 4.92 5.28
CA PHE A 17 1.34 4.56 4.87
C PHE A 17 1.38 3.46 3.81
N THR A 18 0.45 2.49 3.87
CA THR A 18 0.38 1.40 2.90
C THR A 18 0.08 1.91 1.49
N VAL A 19 -0.91 2.80 1.36
CA VAL A 19 -1.35 3.33 0.06
C VAL A 19 -0.43 4.47 -0.40
N PHE A 20 -0.12 5.41 0.50
CA PHE A 20 0.76 6.55 0.22
C PHE A 20 2.18 6.10 -0.17
N GLY A 21 2.74 5.13 0.56
CA GLY A 21 4.08 4.61 0.26
C GLY A 21 4.21 3.94 -1.11
N THR A 22 3.10 3.56 -1.76
CA THR A 22 3.14 2.90 -3.07
C THR A 22 3.37 3.84 -4.23
N ILE A 23 2.47 4.82 -4.38
CA ILE A 23 2.30 5.52 -5.65
C ILE A 23 2.52 7.01 -5.50
N PHE A 24 2.66 7.54 -4.28
CA PHE A 24 2.66 8.99 -4.03
C PHE A 24 3.58 9.77 -4.98
N PHE A 25 4.83 9.34 -5.16
CA PHE A 25 5.78 10.05 -6.01
C PHE A 25 5.54 9.92 -7.51
N THR A 26 4.87 8.84 -7.96
CA THR A 26 4.61 8.58 -9.38
C THR A 26 3.17 8.89 -9.79
N LEU A 27 2.27 9.11 -8.83
CA LEU A 27 0.84 9.24 -9.06
C LEU A 27 0.47 10.27 -10.13
N PRO A 28 1.03 11.50 -10.13
CA PRO A 28 0.66 12.47 -11.15
C PRO A 28 1.00 12.00 -12.57
N ARG A 29 2.15 11.33 -12.74
CA ARG A 29 2.58 10.76 -14.01
C ARG A 29 1.67 9.61 -14.43
N THR A 30 1.48 8.62 -13.56
CA THR A 30 0.69 7.41 -13.85
C THR A 30 -0.73 7.79 -14.27
N ILE A 31 -1.36 8.72 -13.55
CA ILE A 31 -2.73 9.15 -13.84
C ILE A 31 -2.80 10.04 -15.07
N MET A 32 -1.87 10.99 -15.23
CA MET A 32 -1.85 11.85 -16.42
C MET A 32 -1.57 11.03 -17.70
N GLN A 33 -0.76 9.98 -17.64
CA GLN A 33 -0.56 9.05 -18.76
C GLN A 33 -1.80 8.20 -19.06
N ALA A 34 -2.55 7.80 -18.02
CA ALA A 34 -3.71 6.95 -18.18
C ALA A 34 -4.95 7.70 -18.68
N SER A 35 -5.24 8.88 -18.13
CA SER A 35 -6.50 9.61 -18.36
C SER A 35 -6.36 11.12 -18.51
N GLY A 36 -5.16 11.61 -18.82
CA GLY A 36 -4.95 13.01 -19.17
C GLY A 36 -5.40 13.97 -18.06
N HIS A 37 -6.03 15.07 -18.45
CA HIS A 37 -6.59 16.03 -17.49
C HIS A 37 -7.83 15.48 -16.78
N SER A 38 -8.52 14.48 -17.34
CA SER A 38 -9.62 13.77 -16.66
C SER A 38 -9.14 12.89 -15.49
N GLY A 39 -7.85 12.93 -15.14
CA GLY A 39 -7.26 12.10 -14.10
C GLY A 39 -7.81 12.29 -12.69
N TRP A 40 -8.30 13.48 -12.35
CA TRP A 40 -9.00 13.71 -11.09
C TRP A 40 -10.26 12.82 -11.00
N VAL A 41 -11.02 12.69 -12.08
CA VAL A 41 -12.16 11.76 -12.15
C VAL A 41 -11.72 10.31 -11.93
N SER A 42 -10.57 9.92 -12.48
CA SER A 42 -10.00 8.58 -12.26
C SER A 42 -9.64 8.34 -10.79
N ILE A 43 -9.08 9.33 -10.10
CA ILE A 43 -8.74 9.23 -8.68
C ILE A 43 -10.00 9.06 -7.84
N LEU A 44 -11.03 9.88 -8.08
CA LEU A 44 -12.31 9.79 -7.42
C LEU A 44 -12.98 8.41 -7.63
N ILE A 45 -13.17 8.00 -8.88
CA ILE A 45 -13.83 6.73 -9.22
C ILE A 45 -13.02 5.55 -8.68
N GLY A 46 -11.70 5.52 -8.88
CA GLY A 46 -10.84 4.45 -8.39
C GLY A 46 -10.87 4.31 -6.87
N SER A 47 -10.96 5.42 -6.15
CA SER A 47 -11.11 5.42 -4.69
C SER A 47 -12.48 4.90 -4.25
N LEU A 48 -13.55 5.18 -4.99
CA LEU A 48 -14.89 4.63 -4.72
C LEU A 48 -14.97 3.13 -5.05
N MET A 49 -14.26 2.66 -6.08
CA MET A 49 -14.22 1.26 -6.48
C MET A 49 -13.65 0.33 -5.41
N VAL A 50 -12.89 0.84 -4.43
CA VAL A 50 -12.38 0.02 -3.32
C VAL A 50 -13.43 -0.25 -2.23
N ILE A 51 -14.55 0.49 -2.18
CA ILE A 51 -15.56 0.37 -1.11
C ILE A 51 -16.10 -1.07 -0.96
N PRO A 52 -16.43 -1.80 -2.05
CA PRO A 52 -16.85 -3.21 -1.96
C PRO A 52 -15.78 -4.10 -1.33
N LEU A 53 -14.50 -3.87 -1.63
CA LEU A 53 -13.38 -4.60 -1.03
C LEU A 53 -13.30 -4.33 0.48
N LEU A 54 -13.40 -3.07 0.90
CA LEU A 54 -13.42 -2.72 2.33
C LEU A 54 -14.58 -3.37 3.06
N TRP A 55 -15.77 -3.41 2.45
CA TRP A 55 -16.93 -4.07 3.03
C TRP A 55 -16.66 -5.57 3.22
N LEU A 56 -16.21 -6.26 2.17
CA LEU A 56 -15.84 -7.67 2.23
C LEU A 56 -14.81 -7.95 3.32
N MET A 57 -13.75 -7.15 3.39
CA MET A 57 -12.71 -7.30 4.39
C MET A 57 -13.26 -7.21 5.82
N THR A 58 -14.17 -6.27 6.10
CA THR A 58 -14.77 -6.16 7.44
C THR A 58 -15.69 -7.32 7.78
N GLN A 59 -16.42 -7.87 6.80
CA GLN A 59 -17.28 -9.03 6.98
C GLN A 59 -16.48 -10.33 7.21
N ILE A 60 -15.39 -10.50 6.46
CA ILE A 60 -14.48 -11.64 6.64
C ILE A 60 -13.79 -11.50 8.00
N GLY A 61 -13.22 -10.33 8.29
CA GLY A 61 -12.52 -10.06 9.54
C GLY A 61 -13.38 -10.31 10.79
N SER A 62 -14.65 -9.90 10.79
CA SER A 62 -15.56 -10.19 11.90
C SER A 62 -15.87 -11.69 12.06
N SER A 63 -15.79 -12.45 10.98
CA SER A 63 -16.05 -13.90 10.95
C SER A 63 -14.82 -14.75 11.33
N MET A 64 -13.62 -14.16 11.38
CA MET A 64 -12.37 -14.89 11.59
C MET A 64 -12.13 -15.38 13.02
N GLN A 65 -12.95 -15.00 14.02
CA GLN A 65 -12.83 -15.50 15.41
C GLN A 65 -11.38 -15.50 15.96
N GLU A 66 -10.63 -14.42 15.74
CA GLU A 66 -9.21 -14.25 16.11
C GLU A 66 -8.17 -15.09 15.33
N MET A 67 -8.59 -15.90 14.37
CA MET A 67 -7.68 -16.56 13.42
C MET A 67 -7.09 -15.55 12.42
N SER A 68 -5.89 -15.82 11.89
CA SER A 68 -5.41 -15.11 10.69
C SER A 68 -6.22 -15.51 9.46
N ILE A 69 -6.08 -14.76 8.37
CA ILE A 69 -6.81 -15.06 7.12
C ILE A 69 -6.44 -16.44 6.56
N ILE A 70 -5.18 -16.87 6.73
CA ILE A 70 -4.70 -18.17 6.26
C ILE A 70 -5.26 -19.29 7.14
N ALA A 71 -5.20 -19.14 8.46
CA ALA A 71 -5.82 -20.08 9.39
C ALA A 71 -7.34 -20.17 9.17
N TYR A 72 -8.00 -19.04 8.86
CA TYR A 72 -9.41 -19.01 8.53
C TYR A 72 -9.70 -19.81 7.25
N CYS A 73 -8.93 -19.62 6.17
CA CYS A 73 -9.04 -20.41 4.94
C CYS A 73 -8.86 -21.92 5.20
N LEU A 74 -7.89 -22.31 6.03
CA LEU A 74 -7.71 -23.72 6.45
C LEU A 74 -8.94 -24.27 7.17
N SER A 75 -9.57 -23.45 8.02
CA SER A 75 -10.80 -23.83 8.72
C SER A 75 -12.03 -23.95 7.80
N LEU A 76 -12.05 -23.24 6.67
CA LEU A 76 -13.18 -23.20 5.73
C LEU A 76 -13.11 -24.33 4.70
N PHE A 77 -11.93 -24.53 4.11
CA PHE A 77 -11.75 -25.43 2.97
C PHE A 77 -11.00 -26.72 3.33
N GLY A 78 -10.62 -26.90 4.60
CA GLY A 78 -9.83 -28.04 5.06
C GLY A 78 -8.33 -27.89 4.76
N PRO A 79 -7.51 -28.89 5.13
CA PRO A 79 -6.05 -28.78 5.12
C PRO A 79 -5.44 -28.74 3.72
N PHE A 80 -6.08 -29.34 2.70
CA PHE A 80 -5.56 -29.32 1.33
C PHE A 80 -5.96 -28.05 0.59
N PHE A 81 -7.25 -27.87 0.32
CA PHE A 81 -7.75 -26.70 -0.42
C PHE A 81 -7.49 -25.39 0.34
N GLY A 82 -7.54 -25.39 1.67
CA GLY A 82 -7.20 -24.20 2.46
C GLY A 82 -5.73 -23.78 2.30
N ARG A 83 -4.79 -24.73 2.14
CA ARG A 83 -3.39 -24.41 1.82
C ARG A 83 -3.24 -23.85 0.42
N VAL A 84 -3.95 -24.41 -0.56
CA VAL A 84 -3.95 -23.89 -1.94
C VAL A 84 -4.45 -22.44 -1.97
N PHE A 85 -5.60 -22.15 -1.33
CA PHE A 85 -6.10 -20.79 -1.18
C PHE A 85 -5.14 -19.88 -0.40
N GLY A 86 -4.52 -20.40 0.66
CA GLY A 86 -3.53 -19.67 1.44
C GLY A 86 -2.30 -19.27 0.62
N LEU A 87 -1.79 -20.16 -0.24
CA LEU A 87 -0.69 -19.87 -1.17
C LEU A 87 -1.06 -18.77 -2.17
N PHE A 88 -2.28 -18.83 -2.70
CA PHE A 88 -2.81 -17.81 -3.61
C PHE A 88 -2.87 -16.42 -2.96
N ILE A 89 -3.13 -16.33 -1.65
CA ILE A 89 -3.05 -15.04 -0.93
C ILE A 89 -1.59 -14.67 -0.64
N LEU A 90 -0.75 -15.63 -0.23
CA LEU A 90 0.58 -15.37 0.30
C LEU A 90 1.64 -15.07 -0.76
N VAL A 91 1.66 -15.82 -1.86
CA VAL A 91 2.69 -15.69 -2.89
C VAL A 91 2.71 -14.28 -3.49
N PRO A 92 1.56 -13.70 -3.90
CA PRO A 92 1.55 -12.32 -4.37
C PRO A 92 1.99 -11.32 -3.31
N LEU A 93 1.63 -11.52 -2.03
CA LEU A 93 2.04 -10.64 -0.96
C LEU A 93 3.57 -10.65 -0.75
N VAL A 94 4.19 -11.84 -0.78
CA VAL A 94 5.66 -11.98 -0.71
C VAL A 94 6.32 -11.33 -1.91
N PHE A 95 5.80 -11.57 -3.11
CA PHE A 95 6.31 -11.01 -4.36
C PHE A 95 6.23 -9.48 -4.36
N LEU A 96 5.07 -8.90 -4.07
CA LEU A 96 4.88 -7.44 -4.01
C LEU A 96 5.74 -6.80 -2.92
N SER A 97 5.95 -7.48 -1.79
CA SER A 97 6.86 -6.99 -0.74
C SER A 97 8.31 -6.99 -1.23
N GLY A 98 8.76 -8.01 -1.97
CA GLY A 98 10.08 -8.04 -2.61
C GLY A 98 10.27 -6.94 -3.65
N ILE A 99 9.32 -6.78 -4.58
CA ILE A 99 9.36 -5.72 -5.59
C ILE A 99 9.31 -4.32 -4.95
N SER A 100 8.61 -4.15 -3.83
CA SER A 100 8.63 -2.86 -3.12
C SER A 100 10.02 -2.48 -2.58
N ILE A 101 10.88 -3.46 -2.27
CA ILE A 101 12.27 -3.20 -1.86
C ILE A 101 13.04 -2.67 -3.07
N ARG A 102 12.86 -3.29 -4.24
CA ARG A 102 13.48 -2.86 -5.50
C ARG A 102 13.12 -1.42 -5.83
N LEU A 103 11.82 -1.09 -5.84
CA LEU A 103 11.34 0.25 -6.20
C LEU A 103 11.88 1.34 -5.26
N VAL A 104 11.85 1.08 -3.96
CA VAL A 104 12.41 2.04 -2.98
C VAL A 104 13.92 2.15 -3.15
N GLY A 105 14.61 1.01 -3.32
CA GLY A 105 16.06 0.99 -3.50
C GLY A 105 16.52 1.76 -4.74
N GLU A 106 15.86 1.56 -5.89
CA GLU A 106 16.21 2.30 -7.11
C GLU A 106 15.93 3.79 -7.00
N LEU A 107 14.86 4.17 -6.30
CA LEU A 107 14.58 5.59 -6.02
C LEU A 107 15.75 6.22 -5.25
N PHE A 108 16.31 5.52 -4.26
CA PHE A 108 17.49 5.99 -3.54
C PHE A 108 18.73 6.08 -4.39
N VAL A 109 19.07 5.04 -5.16
CA VAL A 109 20.24 5.05 -6.04
C VAL A 109 20.09 6.19 -7.05
N THR A 110 18.89 6.44 -7.57
CA THR A 110 18.65 7.47 -8.58
C THR A 110 18.74 8.89 -8.01
N LEU A 111 18.29 9.11 -6.76
CA LEU A 111 18.07 10.46 -6.23
C LEU A 111 19.01 10.88 -5.10
N ILE A 112 19.64 9.94 -4.39
CA ILE A 112 20.38 10.24 -3.14
C ILE A 112 21.76 9.60 -3.12
N LEU A 113 21.86 8.32 -3.47
CA LEU A 113 23.06 7.50 -3.30
C LEU A 113 23.47 6.80 -4.62
N PRO A 114 23.81 7.55 -5.68
CA PRO A 114 24.11 6.99 -7.01
C PRO A 114 25.31 6.05 -7.03
N GLU A 115 26.28 6.27 -6.15
CA GLU A 115 27.49 5.44 -6.04
C GLU A 115 27.27 4.17 -5.20
N THR A 116 26.08 3.99 -4.59
CA THR A 116 25.81 2.83 -3.74
C THR A 116 25.13 1.72 -4.56
N PRO A 117 25.68 0.49 -4.56
CA PRO A 117 25.03 -0.66 -5.17
C PRO A 117 23.64 -0.89 -4.59
N LEU A 118 22.68 -1.19 -5.48
CA LEU A 118 21.29 -1.40 -5.12
C LEU A 118 21.11 -2.52 -4.08
N GLU A 119 21.95 -3.55 -4.15
CA GLU A 119 21.97 -4.69 -3.23
C GLU A 119 22.18 -4.23 -1.79
N ILE A 120 23.06 -3.26 -1.57
CA ILE A 120 23.34 -2.72 -0.23
C ILE A 120 22.09 -2.01 0.31
N ILE A 121 21.44 -1.19 -0.52
CA ILE A 121 20.21 -0.48 -0.13
C ILE A 121 19.09 -1.48 0.15
N ALA A 122 18.94 -2.52 -0.68
CA ALA A 122 17.97 -3.59 -0.48
C ALA A 122 18.18 -4.31 0.86
N ILE A 123 19.43 -4.67 1.19
CA ILE A 123 19.78 -5.29 2.49
C ILE A 123 19.43 -4.35 3.65
N MET A 124 19.77 -3.06 3.56
CA MET A 124 19.43 -2.09 4.61
C MET A 124 17.92 -1.99 4.83
N LEU A 125 17.13 -1.90 3.75
CA LEU A 125 15.66 -1.87 3.83
C LEU A 125 15.10 -3.15 4.46
N ILE A 126 15.65 -4.32 4.11
CA ILE A 126 15.25 -5.60 4.69
C ILE A 126 15.57 -5.64 6.17
N VAL A 127 16.75 -5.20 6.59
CA VAL A 127 17.16 -5.19 8.01
C VAL A 127 16.22 -4.29 8.83
N LEU A 128 15.88 -3.11 8.32
CA LEU A 128 14.95 -2.20 9.00
C LEU A 128 13.54 -2.82 9.14
N ARG A 129 13.01 -3.41 8.06
CA ARG A 129 11.71 -4.09 8.07
C ARG A 129 11.71 -5.31 9.01
N TYR A 130 12.79 -6.08 8.98
CA TYR A 130 13.00 -7.24 9.85
C TYR A 130 13.00 -6.82 11.32
N TYR A 131 13.78 -5.78 11.67
CA TYR A 131 13.89 -5.32 13.05
C TYR A 131 12.55 -4.83 13.60
N LEU A 132 11.81 -4.02 12.83
CA LEU A 132 10.48 -3.57 13.23
C LEU A 132 9.50 -4.74 13.41
N ALA A 133 9.47 -5.67 12.45
CA ALA A 133 8.59 -6.84 12.50
C ALA A 133 8.96 -7.83 13.61
N LYS A 134 10.22 -7.91 14.03
CA LYS A 134 10.67 -8.73 15.17
C LYS A 134 9.98 -8.32 16.47
N GLY A 135 9.74 -7.02 16.63
CA GLY A 135 8.98 -6.44 17.75
C GLY A 135 7.47 -6.68 17.65
N GLY A 136 7.00 -7.31 16.58
CA GLY A 136 5.59 -7.58 16.32
C GLY A 136 4.80 -6.33 15.93
N MET A 137 3.48 -6.50 15.84
CA MET A 137 2.59 -5.50 15.28
C MET A 137 2.53 -4.18 16.09
N ALA A 138 2.71 -4.24 17.41
CA ALA A 138 2.78 -3.04 18.25
C ALA A 138 4.01 -2.17 17.96
N SER A 139 5.15 -2.79 17.63
CA SER A 139 6.36 -2.07 17.25
C SER A 139 6.13 -1.29 15.95
N ILE A 140 5.56 -1.97 14.94
CA ILE A 140 5.21 -1.36 13.65
C ILE A 140 4.21 -0.21 13.83
N ALA A 141 3.18 -0.41 14.65
CA ALA A 141 2.16 0.61 14.91
C ALA A 141 2.70 1.85 15.64
N ARG A 142 3.55 1.65 16.67
CA ARG A 142 4.19 2.75 17.40
C ARG A 142 5.17 3.52 16.52
N TRP A 143 5.93 2.82 15.68
CA TRP A 143 6.79 3.44 14.68
C TRP A 143 5.97 4.35 13.74
N GLY A 144 4.83 3.85 13.26
CA GLY A 144 3.90 4.65 12.46
C GLY A 144 3.44 5.94 13.17
N GLU A 145 3.09 5.85 14.45
CA GLU A 145 2.67 7.01 15.26
C GLU A 145 3.79 8.04 15.45
N VAL A 146 5.05 7.61 15.55
CA VAL A 146 6.21 8.50 15.66
C VAL A 146 6.50 9.20 14.33
N VAL A 147 6.34 8.50 13.21
CA VAL A 147 6.64 9.03 11.87
C VAL A 147 5.54 9.99 11.38
N MET A 148 4.27 9.72 11.72
CA MET A 148 3.11 10.44 11.18
C MET A 148 3.16 11.96 11.35
N PRO A 149 3.52 12.55 12.50
CA PRO A 149 3.58 14.01 12.66
C PRO A 149 4.54 14.68 11.67
N GLY A 150 5.73 14.08 11.45
CA GLY A 150 6.70 14.59 10.49
C GLY A 150 6.17 14.57 9.06
N VAL A 151 5.47 13.49 8.69
CA VAL A 151 4.81 13.36 7.38
C VAL A 151 3.75 14.43 7.19
N VAL A 152 2.90 14.68 8.19
CA VAL A 152 1.86 15.72 8.11
C VAL A 152 2.47 17.11 7.95
N VAL A 153 3.49 17.46 8.74
CA VAL A 153 4.18 18.75 8.66
C VAL A 153 4.77 18.95 7.27
N LEU A 154 5.48 17.95 6.74
CA LEU A 154 6.06 18.04 5.41
C LEU A 154 5.00 18.18 4.32
N ILE A 155 3.91 17.42 4.36
CA ILE A 155 2.83 17.55 3.39
C ILE A 155 2.23 18.96 3.41
N ILE A 156 2.04 19.55 4.60
CA ILE A 156 1.54 20.93 4.75
C ILE A 156 2.52 21.93 4.12
N ILE A 157 3.82 21.80 4.42
CA ILE A 157 4.86 22.67 3.85
C ILE A 157 4.89 22.54 2.32
N MET A 158 4.89 21.31 1.81
CA MET A 158 4.91 21.03 0.38
C MET A 158 3.77 21.74 -0.32
N PHE A 159 2.53 21.49 0.10
CA PHE A 159 1.38 22.11 -0.55
C PHE A 159 1.35 23.61 -0.35
N GLY A 160 1.59 24.11 0.87
CA GLY A 160 1.57 25.54 1.16
C GLY A 160 2.49 26.37 0.27
N LEU A 161 3.64 25.80 -0.12
CA LEU A 161 4.61 26.45 -0.99
C LEU A 161 4.38 26.16 -2.47
N SER A 162 4.07 24.92 -2.84
CA SER A 162 3.79 24.56 -4.24
C SER A 162 2.54 25.23 -4.79
N PHE A 163 1.53 25.54 -3.96
CA PHE A 163 0.30 26.22 -4.40
C PHE A 163 0.56 27.59 -5.04
N GLN A 164 1.65 28.27 -4.68
CA GLN A 164 1.97 29.61 -5.22
C GLN A 164 2.34 29.58 -6.71
N LYS A 165 2.74 28.42 -7.23
CA LYS A 165 3.20 28.23 -8.62
C LYS A 165 2.15 27.62 -9.53
N VAL A 166 0.96 27.33 -8.99
CA VAL A 166 -0.14 26.71 -9.73
C VAL A 166 -0.80 27.72 -10.66
N SER A 167 -0.82 27.42 -11.96
CA SER A 167 -1.63 28.13 -12.95
C SER A 167 -2.87 27.32 -13.32
N MET A 168 -4.05 27.94 -13.20
CA MET A 168 -5.33 27.32 -13.58
C MET A 168 -5.41 27.02 -15.07
N GLU A 169 -4.73 27.80 -15.92
CA GLU A 169 -4.67 27.56 -17.36
C GLU A 169 -4.05 26.20 -17.69
N ARG A 170 -3.10 25.74 -16.88
CA ARG A 170 -2.45 24.43 -17.04
C ARG A 170 -3.31 23.27 -16.57
N ILE A 171 -4.28 23.53 -15.69
CA ILE A 171 -5.24 22.53 -15.21
C ILE A 171 -6.36 22.33 -16.24
N LEU A 172 -6.73 23.39 -16.96
CA LEU A 172 -7.73 23.32 -18.01
C LEU A 172 -7.20 22.66 -19.29
N PRO A 173 -8.07 21.97 -20.06
CA PRO A 173 -9.46 21.63 -19.73
C PRO A 173 -9.56 20.55 -18.65
N LEU A 174 -10.60 20.57 -17.80
CA LEU A 174 -10.78 19.56 -16.72
C LEU A 174 -11.12 18.16 -17.21
N LEU A 175 -11.63 18.04 -18.44
CA LEU A 175 -12.03 16.77 -19.04
C LEU A 175 -11.54 16.74 -20.49
N ASN A 176 -10.73 15.74 -20.82
CA ASN A 176 -10.21 15.55 -22.18
C ASN A 176 -9.99 14.10 -22.59
N ALA A 177 -10.12 13.13 -21.66
CA ALA A 177 -9.94 11.72 -21.95
C ALA A 177 -11.26 10.99 -22.24
N SER A 178 -11.15 9.89 -22.98
CA SER A 178 -12.27 8.99 -23.23
C SER A 178 -12.74 8.31 -21.94
N PHE A 179 -14.00 7.85 -21.91
CA PHE A 179 -14.52 7.10 -20.77
C PHE A 179 -13.66 5.87 -20.44
N MET A 180 -13.17 5.16 -21.46
CA MET A 180 -12.34 3.98 -21.27
C MET A 180 -11.01 4.31 -20.59
N ASP A 181 -10.40 5.45 -20.93
CA ASP A 181 -9.15 5.90 -20.35
C ASP A 181 -9.33 6.32 -18.89
N VAL A 182 -10.45 6.99 -18.58
CA VAL A 182 -10.84 7.28 -17.19
C VAL A 182 -10.97 5.99 -16.36
N ILE A 183 -11.57 4.94 -16.92
CA ILE A 183 -11.68 3.63 -16.25
C ILE A 183 -10.31 2.98 -16.06
N LYS A 184 -9.41 3.02 -17.05
CA LYS A 184 -8.03 2.50 -16.89
C LYS A 184 -7.30 3.21 -15.75
N GLY A 185 -7.36 4.53 -15.69
CA GLY A 185 -6.79 5.31 -14.59
C GLY A 185 -7.43 4.98 -13.24
N SER A 186 -8.74 4.77 -13.22
CA SER A 186 -9.48 4.38 -12.01
C SER A 186 -9.06 3.02 -11.48
N LEU A 187 -8.83 2.05 -12.37
CA LEU A 187 -8.37 0.72 -11.99
C LEU A 187 -6.94 0.75 -11.42
N ALA A 188 -6.07 1.63 -11.93
CA ALA A 188 -4.73 1.82 -11.37
C ALA A 188 -4.80 2.36 -9.92
N ILE A 189 -5.69 3.31 -9.64
CA ILE A 189 -5.89 3.83 -8.27
C ILE A 189 -6.50 2.75 -7.36
N CYS A 190 -7.55 2.08 -7.84
CA CYS A 190 -8.22 1.01 -7.09
C CYS A 190 -7.23 -0.11 -6.71
N SER A 191 -6.31 -0.45 -7.60
CA SER A 191 -5.34 -1.50 -7.33
C SER A 191 -4.30 -1.13 -6.28
N VAL A 192 -3.91 0.15 -6.17
CA VAL A 192 -3.09 0.63 -5.04
C VAL A 192 -3.87 0.50 -3.73
N PHE A 193 -5.14 0.89 -3.71
CA PHE A 193 -5.98 0.73 -2.53
C PHE A 193 -6.21 -0.74 -2.14
N SER A 194 -6.12 -1.68 -3.09
CA SER A 194 -6.25 -3.12 -2.80
C SER A 194 -5.18 -3.67 -1.84
N GLU A 195 -4.04 -2.96 -1.68
CA GLU A 195 -3.01 -3.30 -0.70
C GLU A 195 -3.50 -3.23 0.75
N ILE A 196 -4.59 -2.51 1.00
CA ILE A 196 -5.28 -2.48 2.30
C ILE A 196 -5.68 -3.89 2.74
N SER A 197 -5.87 -4.84 1.81
CA SER A 197 -6.14 -6.26 2.10
C SER A 197 -5.15 -6.90 3.10
N VAL A 198 -3.92 -6.39 3.21
CA VAL A 198 -2.94 -6.82 4.23
C VAL A 198 -3.49 -6.70 5.66
N LEU A 199 -4.46 -5.79 5.89
CA LEU A 199 -5.14 -5.61 7.18
C LEU A 199 -5.81 -6.91 7.65
N LEU A 200 -6.25 -7.80 6.75
CA LEU A 200 -6.86 -9.08 7.13
C LEU A 200 -5.90 -9.98 7.94
N PHE A 201 -4.59 -9.89 7.69
CA PHE A 201 -3.59 -10.65 8.47
C PHE A 201 -3.49 -10.19 9.92
N ILE A 202 -3.75 -8.92 10.17
CA ILE A 202 -3.62 -8.29 11.50
C ILE A 202 -4.98 -7.98 12.13
N TYR A 203 -6.08 -8.28 11.45
CA TYR A 203 -7.45 -8.04 11.91
C TYR A 203 -7.75 -8.63 13.31
N PRO A 204 -7.26 -9.84 13.66
CA PRO A 204 -7.39 -10.37 15.02
C PRO A 204 -6.84 -9.47 16.11
N GLN A 205 -5.79 -8.70 15.81
CA GLN A 205 -5.03 -7.90 16.76
C GLN A 205 -5.66 -6.51 16.99
N ILE A 206 -6.78 -6.21 16.32
CA ILE A 206 -7.48 -4.94 16.45
C ILE A 206 -8.30 -4.91 17.75
N LYS A 207 -8.06 -3.89 18.58
CA LYS A 207 -8.77 -3.69 19.86
C LYS A 207 -10.27 -3.51 19.68
N ASN A 208 -10.63 -2.49 18.90
CA ASN A 208 -12.00 -2.05 18.73
C ASN A 208 -12.41 -2.18 17.27
N LYS A 209 -13.08 -3.29 16.97
CA LYS A 209 -13.61 -3.64 15.64
C LYS A 209 -14.92 -2.90 15.33
N SER A 210 -15.51 -2.20 16.29
CA SER A 210 -16.72 -1.41 16.10
C SER A 210 -16.49 -0.30 15.07
N HIS A 211 -17.45 -0.17 14.15
CA HIS A 211 -17.43 0.79 13.05
C HIS A 211 -16.14 0.73 12.20
N MET A 212 -15.49 -0.44 12.10
CA MET A 212 -14.26 -0.59 11.32
C MET A 212 -14.45 -0.13 9.88
N PHE A 213 -15.55 -0.53 9.23
CA PHE A 213 -15.85 -0.13 7.85
C PHE A 213 -15.88 1.40 7.67
N LYS A 214 -16.52 2.12 8.60
CA LYS A 214 -16.57 3.59 8.59
C LYS A 214 -15.17 4.20 8.73
N LYS A 215 -14.31 3.62 9.58
CA LYS A 215 -12.92 4.07 9.78
C LYS A 215 -12.05 3.84 8.54
N LEU A 216 -12.26 2.71 7.85
CA LEU A 216 -11.60 2.42 6.58
C LEU A 216 -12.02 3.41 5.50
N ILE A 217 -13.33 3.71 5.40
CA ILE A 217 -13.84 4.74 4.46
C ILE A 217 -13.19 6.10 4.74
N TRP A 218 -13.12 6.54 5.99
CA TRP A 218 -12.46 7.80 6.33
C TRP A 218 -10.99 7.82 5.92
N SER A 219 -10.29 6.70 6.07
CA SER A 219 -8.88 6.59 5.62
C SER A 219 -8.79 6.74 4.10
N VAL A 220 -9.66 6.07 3.34
CA VAL A 220 -9.73 6.22 1.88
C VAL A 220 -10.05 7.65 1.47
N ILE A 221 -11.00 8.31 2.12
CA ILE A 221 -11.35 9.71 1.81
C ILE A 221 -10.15 10.64 2.01
N ILE A 222 -9.42 10.50 3.11
CA ILE A 222 -8.22 11.31 3.40
C ILE A 222 -7.16 11.11 2.32
N ILE A 223 -6.90 9.85 1.94
CA ILE A 223 -5.88 9.52 0.94
C ILE A 223 -6.32 9.98 -0.46
N MET A 224 -7.59 9.80 -0.81
CA MET A 224 -8.17 10.25 -2.07
C MET A 224 -8.05 11.77 -2.21
N PHE A 225 -8.43 12.53 -1.17
CA PHE A 225 -8.25 13.98 -1.15
C PHE A 225 -6.78 14.38 -1.35
N LEU A 226 -5.86 13.71 -0.67
CA LEU A 226 -4.43 13.95 -0.81
C LEU A 226 -3.91 13.66 -2.23
N PHE A 227 -4.42 12.61 -2.86
CA PHE A 227 -4.11 12.23 -4.24
C PHE A 227 -4.68 13.23 -5.25
N GLU A 228 -5.88 13.77 -5.02
CA GLU A 228 -6.46 14.83 -5.84
C GLU A 228 -5.63 16.10 -5.78
N VAL A 229 -5.31 16.55 -4.56
CA VAL A 229 -4.53 17.77 -4.36
C VAL A 229 -3.17 17.65 -5.03
N ILE A 230 -2.48 16.52 -4.86
CA ILE A 230 -1.16 16.37 -5.48
C ILE A 230 -1.22 16.27 -7.00
N PHE A 231 -2.23 15.60 -7.56
CA PHE A 231 -2.44 15.54 -8.99
C PHE A 231 -2.64 16.93 -9.57
N LEU A 232 -3.59 17.69 -9.02
CA LEU A 232 -3.94 19.03 -9.50
C LEU A 232 -2.79 20.04 -9.31
N VAL A 233 -2.10 20.03 -8.17
CA VAL A 233 -0.94 20.91 -7.93
C VAL A 233 0.19 20.60 -8.91
N THR A 234 0.47 19.32 -9.17
CA THR A 234 1.52 18.93 -10.12
C THR A 234 1.20 19.45 -11.52
N ILE A 235 -0.03 19.25 -11.99
CA ILE A 235 -0.43 19.68 -13.33
C ILE A 235 -0.50 21.20 -13.44
N GLY A 236 -1.03 21.86 -12.42
CA GLY A 236 -1.06 23.31 -12.35
C GLY A 236 0.34 23.93 -12.34
N THR A 237 1.33 23.23 -11.78
CA THR A 237 2.72 23.70 -11.74
C THR A 237 3.48 23.37 -13.02
N PHE A 238 3.35 22.17 -13.56
CA PHE A 238 4.20 21.68 -14.66
C PHE A 238 3.50 21.58 -16.02
N GLY A 239 2.17 21.54 -16.05
CA GLY A 239 1.39 21.22 -17.25
C GLY A 239 1.42 19.72 -17.58
N SER A 240 0.51 19.30 -18.46
CA SER A 240 0.32 17.89 -18.80
C SER A 240 1.51 17.26 -19.53
N ALA A 241 2.05 17.93 -20.56
CA ALA A 241 3.13 17.41 -21.38
C ALA A 241 4.41 17.13 -20.59
N TYR A 242 4.74 17.97 -19.60
CA TYR A 242 5.90 17.77 -18.74
C TYR A 242 5.60 16.70 -17.68
N THR A 243 4.44 16.77 -17.01
CA THR A 243 4.04 15.81 -15.97
C THR A 243 4.09 14.35 -16.44
N GLN A 244 3.70 14.05 -17.68
CA GLN A 244 3.74 12.69 -18.23
C GLN A 244 5.15 12.13 -18.45
N ARG A 245 6.16 13.00 -18.53
CA ARG A 245 7.55 12.64 -18.81
C ARG A 245 8.41 12.61 -17.54
N LEU A 246 7.96 13.25 -16.48
CA LEU A 246 8.63 13.23 -15.19
C LEU A 246 8.59 11.83 -14.59
N MET A 247 9.76 11.35 -14.15
CA MET A 247 9.86 10.05 -13.52
C MET A 247 9.17 10.01 -12.16
N PHE A 248 9.42 11.05 -11.35
CA PHE A 248 8.85 11.26 -10.02
C PHE A 248 8.32 12.69 -9.89
N PRO A 249 7.14 13.03 -10.46
CA PRO A 249 6.66 14.41 -10.52
C PRO A 249 6.60 15.14 -9.19
N VAL A 250 6.31 14.41 -8.10
CA VAL A 250 6.23 14.99 -6.76
C VAL A 250 7.60 15.36 -6.21
N VAL A 251 8.65 14.59 -6.53
CA VAL A 251 10.01 14.95 -6.15
C VAL A 251 10.42 16.25 -6.84
N GLU A 252 10.06 16.40 -8.12
CA GLU A 252 10.31 17.63 -8.86
C GLU A 252 9.49 18.81 -8.32
N LEU A 253 8.24 18.58 -7.89
CA LEU A 253 7.48 19.60 -7.16
C LEU A 253 8.21 20.08 -5.90
N ILE A 254 8.84 19.15 -5.15
CA ILE A 254 9.56 19.49 -3.92
C ILE A 254 10.86 20.23 -4.24
N LYS A 255 11.62 19.80 -5.26
CA LYS A 255 12.84 20.52 -5.71
C LYS A 255 12.56 21.93 -6.19
N ASP A 256 11.38 22.15 -6.77
CA ASP A 256 10.95 23.47 -7.22
C ASP A 256 10.59 24.38 -6.03
N ILE A 257 10.46 23.88 -4.81
CA ILE A 257 10.24 24.71 -3.62
C ILE A 257 11.55 25.38 -3.21
N ALA A 258 11.63 26.70 -3.37
CA ALA A 258 12.69 27.52 -2.81
C ALA A 258 12.23 28.19 -1.50
N ILE A 259 12.94 27.94 -0.40
CA ILE A 259 12.72 28.61 0.88
C ILE A 259 13.95 29.44 1.24
N PHE A 260 13.79 30.77 1.23
CA PHE A 260 14.75 31.76 1.75
C PHE A 260 16.19 31.67 1.19
N ASP A 261 16.40 31.24 -0.06
CA ASP A 261 17.71 31.09 -0.73
C ASP A 261 18.77 30.29 0.05
N PHE A 262 18.37 29.58 1.12
CA PHE A 262 19.29 28.86 2.02
C PHE A 262 18.95 27.37 2.17
N ILE A 263 17.67 27.00 2.02
CA ILE A 263 17.25 25.59 2.06
C ILE A 263 17.08 25.08 0.63
N GLU A 264 18.18 24.61 0.04
CA GLU A 264 18.23 24.18 -1.37
C GLU A 264 17.90 22.69 -1.57
N HIS A 265 17.88 21.88 -0.50
CA HIS A 265 17.70 20.41 -0.58
C HIS A 265 16.53 19.86 0.24
N LEU A 266 15.35 20.49 0.14
CA LEU A 266 14.14 20.01 0.81
C LEU A 266 13.78 18.59 0.38
N GLU A 267 14.01 18.24 -0.88
CA GLU A 267 13.75 16.91 -1.43
C GLU A 267 14.41 15.81 -0.63
N SER A 268 15.62 16.03 -0.11
CA SER A 268 16.32 15.03 0.71
C SER A 268 15.59 14.76 2.04
N ILE A 269 15.03 15.80 2.66
CA ILE A 269 14.25 15.67 3.89
C ILE A 269 12.93 14.91 3.62
N PHE A 270 12.25 15.25 2.52
CA PHE A 270 11.04 14.54 2.10
C PHE A 270 11.30 13.08 1.79
N LEU A 271 12.37 12.79 1.05
CA LEU A 271 12.76 11.43 0.73
C LEU A 271 13.11 10.66 2.00
N ALA A 272 13.87 11.23 2.94
CA ALA A 272 14.19 10.58 4.21
C ALA A 272 12.93 10.20 5.01
N LEU A 273 11.94 11.10 5.11
CA LEU A 273 10.68 10.79 5.80
C LEU A 273 9.81 9.78 5.04
N TRP A 274 9.78 9.85 3.70
CA TRP A 274 9.08 8.88 2.86
C TRP A 274 9.65 7.46 3.02
N VAL A 275 10.93 7.33 3.35
CA VAL A 275 11.56 6.04 3.62
C VAL A 275 11.03 5.44 4.90
N PHE A 276 10.79 6.24 5.94
CA PHE A 276 10.15 5.76 7.15
C PHE A 276 8.71 5.29 6.91
N ILE A 277 7.97 5.94 6.01
CA ILE A 277 6.65 5.45 5.54
C ILE A 277 6.81 4.07 4.88
N ASN A 278 7.77 3.93 3.96
CA ASN A 278 8.01 2.68 3.23
C ASN A 278 8.52 1.55 4.12
N VAL A 279 9.35 1.87 5.10
CA VAL A 279 9.80 0.92 6.11
C VAL A 279 8.62 0.46 6.98
N SER A 280 7.70 1.36 7.35
CA SER A 280 6.48 1.00 8.09
C SER A 280 5.58 0.04 7.29
N LYS A 281 5.27 0.41 6.04
CA LYS A 281 4.50 -0.42 5.12
C LYS A 281 5.18 -1.77 4.87
N GLY A 282 6.47 -1.73 4.53
CA GLY A 282 7.26 -2.92 4.23
C GLY A 282 7.36 -3.86 5.43
N ALA A 283 7.48 -3.32 6.65
CA ALA A 283 7.45 -4.11 7.88
C ALA A 283 6.08 -4.76 8.10
N LEU A 284 4.97 -4.06 7.82
CA LEU A 284 3.63 -4.61 7.90
C LEU A 284 3.43 -5.78 6.91
N SER A 285 3.81 -5.60 5.64
CA SER A 285 3.74 -6.66 4.64
C SER A 285 4.63 -7.85 5.00
N PHE A 286 5.87 -7.59 5.44
CA PHE A 286 6.81 -8.62 5.88
C PHE A 286 6.29 -9.41 7.09
N TYR A 287 5.72 -8.73 8.08
CA TYR A 287 5.09 -9.35 9.24
C TYR A 287 3.89 -10.22 8.83
N ALA A 288 3.04 -9.72 7.93
CA ALA A 288 1.91 -10.47 7.39
C ALA A 288 2.36 -11.72 6.62
N CYS A 289 3.43 -11.64 5.83
CA CYS A 289 4.05 -12.80 5.20
C CYS A 289 4.52 -13.84 6.23
N CYS A 290 5.21 -13.41 7.30
CA CYS A 290 5.71 -14.32 8.32
C CYS A 290 4.57 -15.05 9.07
N ILE A 291 3.51 -14.32 9.45
CA ILE A 291 2.34 -14.93 10.10
C ILE A 291 1.59 -15.85 9.15
N GLY A 292 1.37 -15.42 7.92
CA GLY A 292 0.65 -16.24 6.95
C GLY A 292 1.39 -17.53 6.64
N THR A 293 2.70 -17.46 6.43
CA THR A 293 3.56 -18.63 6.21
C THR A 293 3.58 -19.54 7.44
N ARG A 294 3.63 -18.98 8.65
CA ARG A 294 3.51 -19.74 9.91
C ARG A 294 2.23 -20.56 9.92
N ASP A 295 1.10 -19.93 9.61
CA ASP A 295 -0.20 -20.59 9.66
C ASP A 295 -0.39 -21.59 8.51
N LEU A 296 0.22 -21.32 7.34
CA LEU A 296 0.18 -22.22 6.18
C LEU A 296 0.90 -23.54 6.46
N PHE A 297 2.09 -23.47 7.07
CA PHE A 297 2.96 -24.62 7.33
C PHE A 297 2.84 -25.18 8.76
N GLY A 298 2.14 -24.48 9.65
CA GLY A 298 1.95 -24.89 11.04
C GLY A 298 3.21 -24.75 11.90
N THR A 299 4.07 -23.76 11.63
CA THR A 299 5.27 -23.52 12.46
C THR A 299 4.91 -22.88 13.81
N LYS A 300 5.76 -23.04 14.82
CA LYS A 300 5.46 -22.61 16.19
C LYS A 300 5.51 -21.08 16.36
N ASP A 301 6.54 -20.44 15.80
CA ASP A 301 6.72 -18.99 15.85
C ASP A 301 6.96 -18.43 14.45
N TYR A 302 6.36 -17.28 14.15
CA TYR A 302 6.60 -16.57 12.90
C TYR A 302 8.04 -16.06 12.81
N LYS A 303 8.72 -15.90 13.96
CA LYS A 303 10.12 -15.46 14.02
C LYS A 303 11.09 -16.42 13.36
N GLU A 304 10.80 -17.72 13.39
CA GLU A 304 11.60 -18.76 12.72
C GLU A 304 11.60 -18.55 11.19
N LEU A 305 10.54 -17.96 10.65
CA LEU A 305 10.34 -17.74 9.22
C LEU A 305 10.89 -16.40 8.72
N MET A 306 11.25 -15.49 9.63
CA MET A 306 11.68 -14.15 9.25
C MET A 306 12.93 -14.19 8.37
N LEU A 307 13.95 -14.96 8.74
CA LEU A 307 15.19 -15.04 7.96
C LEU A 307 14.97 -15.65 6.56
N PRO A 308 14.32 -16.84 6.42
CA PRO A 308 14.00 -17.38 5.10
C PRO A 308 13.21 -16.41 4.21
N ILE A 309 12.18 -15.76 4.76
CA ILE A 309 11.35 -14.81 4.00
C ILE A 309 12.16 -13.57 3.59
N SER A 310 13.06 -13.08 4.45
CA SER A 310 13.96 -11.97 4.10
C SER A 310 14.86 -12.31 2.92
N VAL A 311 15.42 -13.52 2.90
CA VAL A 311 16.26 -14.00 1.78
C VAL A 311 15.45 -14.09 0.50
N ILE A 312 14.23 -14.64 0.55
CA ILE A 312 13.33 -14.71 -0.61
C ILE A 312 13.02 -13.30 -1.13
N MET A 313 12.68 -12.36 -0.25
CA MET A 313 12.38 -10.98 -0.64
C MET A 313 13.59 -10.26 -1.24
N PHE A 314 14.81 -10.55 -0.76
CA PHE A 314 16.04 -10.04 -1.35
C PHE A 314 16.19 -10.50 -2.80
N TYR A 315 16.10 -11.80 -3.06
CA TYR A 315 16.20 -12.31 -4.44
C TYR A 315 15.10 -11.77 -5.35
N ILE A 316 13.86 -11.66 -4.87
CA ILE A 316 12.77 -11.05 -5.64
C ILE A 316 13.10 -9.60 -5.99
N SER A 317 13.73 -8.85 -5.08
CA SER A 317 14.13 -7.47 -5.36
C SER A 317 15.21 -7.36 -6.45
N LEU A 318 15.96 -8.42 -6.72
CA LEU A 318 16.99 -8.43 -7.76
C LEU A 318 16.48 -8.93 -9.13
N LEU A 319 15.25 -9.44 -9.22
CA LEU A 319 14.69 -9.96 -10.48
C LEU A 319 14.55 -8.91 -11.58
N PRO A 320 14.12 -7.66 -11.32
CA PRO A 320 14.01 -6.66 -12.38
C PRO A 320 15.38 -6.15 -12.84
N ASP A 321 15.61 -6.13 -14.14
CA ASP A 321 16.89 -5.69 -14.71
C ASP A 321 17.15 -4.19 -14.51
N ASN A 322 16.09 -3.38 -14.61
CA ASN A 322 16.18 -1.92 -14.49
C ASN A 322 14.87 -1.32 -13.96
N ILE A 323 14.92 -0.02 -13.61
CA ILE A 323 13.80 0.67 -12.97
C ILE A 323 12.54 0.77 -13.83
N TYR A 324 12.69 0.84 -15.15
CA TYR A 324 11.52 0.83 -16.03
C TYR A 324 10.83 -0.53 -15.95
N VAL A 325 11.59 -1.62 -16.02
CA VAL A 325 11.06 -2.98 -15.84
C VAL A 325 10.49 -3.14 -14.44
N SER A 326 11.12 -2.61 -13.38
CA SER A 326 10.58 -2.64 -12.01
C SER A 326 9.21 -1.96 -11.93
N ILE A 327 9.07 -0.76 -12.50
CA ILE A 327 7.81 0.00 -12.49
C ILE A 327 6.75 -0.75 -13.30
N VAL A 328 7.08 -1.19 -14.51
CA VAL A 328 6.13 -1.91 -15.38
C VAL A 328 5.75 -3.25 -14.79
N SER A 329 6.70 -4.05 -14.29
CA SER A 329 6.42 -5.32 -13.61
C SER A 329 5.58 -5.10 -12.37
N PHE A 330 5.81 -4.03 -11.60
CA PHE A 330 4.99 -3.69 -10.45
C PHE A 330 3.59 -3.23 -10.86
N GLU A 331 3.45 -2.40 -11.89
CA GLU A 331 2.16 -1.93 -12.42
C GLU A 331 1.36 -3.07 -13.07
N ILE A 332 2.00 -4.03 -13.73
CA ILE A 332 1.37 -5.24 -14.28
C ILE A 332 1.01 -6.20 -13.12
N ALA A 333 1.94 -6.47 -12.20
CA ALA A 333 1.70 -7.34 -11.06
C ALA A 333 0.65 -6.78 -10.10
N LYS A 334 0.52 -5.45 -10.01
CA LYS A 334 -0.55 -4.74 -9.29
C LYS A 334 -1.66 -4.25 -10.18
N GLY A 335 -1.70 -4.60 -11.46
CA GLY A 335 -2.65 -4.01 -12.38
C GLY A 335 -4.08 -4.45 -12.08
N VAL A 336 -4.94 -4.25 -13.08
CA VAL A 336 -6.34 -4.72 -13.10
C VAL A 336 -6.45 -6.16 -12.54
N THR A 337 -5.51 -7.03 -12.91
CA THR A 337 -5.45 -8.43 -12.49
C THR A 337 -5.39 -8.62 -10.98
N PHE A 338 -4.57 -7.86 -10.23
CA PHE A 338 -4.41 -8.06 -8.79
C PHE A 338 -5.61 -7.58 -7.98
N CYS A 339 -6.21 -6.47 -8.39
CA CYS A 339 -7.42 -5.96 -7.75
C CYS A 339 -8.59 -6.95 -7.92
N TRP A 340 -8.83 -7.44 -9.14
CA TRP A 340 -9.88 -8.44 -9.39
C TRP A 340 -9.55 -9.78 -8.74
N TYR A 341 -8.29 -10.18 -8.77
CA TYR A 341 -7.82 -11.40 -8.12
C TYR A 341 -8.11 -11.37 -6.61
N SER A 342 -7.72 -10.30 -5.92
CA SER A 342 -7.97 -10.13 -4.49
C SER A 342 -9.47 -10.09 -4.18
N LEU A 343 -10.27 -9.38 -4.99
CA LEU A 343 -11.72 -9.34 -4.86
C LEU A 343 -12.36 -10.73 -5.00
N ILE A 344 -12.06 -11.45 -6.09
CA ILE A 344 -12.63 -12.78 -6.37
C ILE A 344 -12.29 -13.75 -5.22
N LEU A 345 -11.02 -13.76 -4.80
CA LEU A 345 -10.55 -14.65 -3.75
C LEU A 345 -11.26 -14.35 -2.42
N LEU A 346 -11.40 -13.06 -2.05
CA LEU A 346 -12.11 -12.66 -0.84
C LEU A 346 -13.62 -12.90 -0.91
N VAL A 347 -14.24 -12.77 -2.08
CA VAL A 347 -15.66 -13.16 -2.27
C VAL A 347 -15.84 -14.66 -2.01
N ILE A 348 -14.95 -15.51 -2.53
CA ILE A 348 -15.01 -16.96 -2.29
C ILE A 348 -14.89 -17.27 -0.80
N VAL A 349 -13.92 -16.64 -0.11
CA VAL A 349 -13.74 -16.79 1.35
C VAL A 349 -14.98 -16.33 2.11
N TRP A 350 -15.58 -15.20 1.73
CA TRP A 350 -16.78 -14.68 2.37
C TRP A 350 -18.01 -15.58 2.19
N ILE A 351 -18.25 -16.08 0.98
CA ILE A 351 -19.34 -17.02 0.69
C ILE A 351 -19.17 -18.31 1.50
N ALA A 352 -17.96 -18.90 1.49
CA ALA A 352 -17.65 -20.10 2.25
C ALA A 352 -17.84 -19.88 3.76
N GLY A 353 -17.42 -18.73 4.28
CA GLY A 353 -17.63 -18.32 5.67
C GLY A 353 -19.10 -18.28 6.06
N LYS A 354 -19.95 -17.67 5.23
CA LYS A 354 -21.40 -17.64 5.46
C LYS A 354 -22.05 -19.02 5.41
N LEU A 355 -21.62 -19.88 4.48
CA LEU A 355 -22.15 -21.24 4.37
C LEU A 355 -21.81 -22.07 5.62
N LYS A 356 -20.57 -21.96 6.13
CA LYS A 356 -20.16 -22.63 7.37
C LYS A 356 -20.99 -22.15 8.57
N ALA A 357 -21.17 -20.84 8.73
CA ALA A 357 -21.98 -20.28 9.82
C ALA A 357 -23.44 -20.77 9.80
N ARG A 358 -24.04 -20.89 8.61
CA ARG A 358 -25.40 -21.46 8.45
C ARG A 358 -25.48 -22.93 8.84
N ARG A 359 -24.48 -23.74 8.47
CA ARG A 359 -24.44 -25.17 8.85
C ARG A 359 -24.37 -25.33 10.36
N THR A 360 -23.48 -24.60 11.03
CA THR A 360 -23.35 -24.66 12.49
C THR A 360 -24.62 -24.20 13.22
N ALA A 361 -25.31 -23.18 12.69
CA ALA A 361 -26.60 -22.74 13.25
C ALA A 361 -27.71 -23.78 13.08
N ASN A 362 -27.74 -24.50 11.95
CA ASN A 362 -28.71 -25.57 11.74
C ASN A 362 -28.42 -26.77 12.65
N GLU A 363 -27.16 -27.17 12.82
CA GLU A 363 -26.75 -28.26 13.72
C GLU A 363 -27.08 -27.99 15.19
N GLN A 364 -27.15 -26.73 15.63
CA GLN A 364 -27.55 -26.36 16.99
C GLN A 364 -29.08 -26.33 17.21
N ASN A 365 -29.87 -26.34 16.14
CA ASN A 365 -31.33 -26.30 16.18
C ASN A 365 -31.99 -27.68 15.91
N THR A 366 -31.19 -28.72 15.69
CA THR A 366 -31.59 -30.14 15.60
C THR A 366 -31.02 -30.88 16.78
#